data_AF-A0A258GLK6-F1
#
_entry.id   AF-A0A258GLK6-F1
#
_cell.length_a   1.000
_cell.length_b   1.000
_cell.length_c   1.000
_cell.angle_alpha   90.00
_cell.angle_beta   90.00
_cell.angle_gamma   90.00
#
_symmetry.space_group_name_H-M   'P 1'
#
loop_
_entity.id
_entity.type
_entity.pdbx_description
1 polymer ?
#
loop_
_entity_poly.entity_id
_entity_poly.type
_entity_poly.pdbx_seq_one_letter_code
_entity_poly.pdbx_strand_id
1 'polypeptide(L)' 'MFSHLSVGSNDIARSKAFYDALFTACGGNPAFVDPKGRLVYVHKDAKFLVTRPIDGEPA' A
#
# COMPACT_ATOMS: atom_id res chain seq x y z
N MET A 1 -16.63 -9.65 2.48
CA MET A 1 -15.65 -9.59 1.37
C MET A 1 -15.09 -8.17 1.35
N PHE A 2 -13.77 -7.99 1.38
CA PHE A 2 -13.15 -6.65 1.42
C PHE A 2 -12.85 -6.17 0.01
N SER A 3 -13.39 -5.02 -0.38
CA SER A 3 -13.10 -4.41 -1.68
C SER A 3 -11.74 -3.70 -1.67
N HIS A 4 -11.40 -3.08 -0.54
CA HIS A 4 -10.09 -2.48 -0.32
C HIS A 4 -9.77 -2.41 1.17
N LEU A 5 -8.47 -2.41 1.48
CA LEU A 5 -7.91 -2.12 2.79
C LEU A 5 -6.97 -0.93 2.65
N SER A 6 -6.96 -0.04 3.63
CA SER A 6 -6.08 1.12 3.67
C SER A 6 -5.32 1.14 4.99
N VAL A 7 -4.01 1.36 4.91
CA VAL A 7 -3.11 1.44 6.06
C VAL A 7 -2.35 2.76 6.02
N GLY A 8 -2.34 3.46 7.16
CA GLY A 8 -1.50 4.64 7.38
C GLY A 8 -0.04 4.23 7.51
N SER A 9 0.87 5.00 6.92
CA SER A 9 2.31 4.85 7.20
C SER A 9 3.01 6.20 7.29
N ASN A 10 3.89 6.31 8.28
CA ASN A 10 4.80 7.44 8.47
C ASN A 10 5.88 7.51 7.39
N ASP A 11 6.29 6.36 6.85
CA ASP A 11 7.33 6.26 5.84
C ASP A 11 6.89 5.38 4.68
N ILE A 12 6.41 6.03 3.63
CA ILE A 12 5.94 5.38 2.41
C ILE A 12 7.06 4.67 1.66
N ALA A 13 8.29 5.20 1.67
CA ALA A 13 9.39 4.59 0.94
C ALA A 13 9.80 3.26 1.60
N ARG A 14 9.91 3.26 2.94
CA ARG A 14 10.17 2.05 3.72
C ARG A 14 9.03 1.05 3.59
N SER A 15 7.78 1.50 3.68
CA SER A 15 6.61 0.63 3.47
C SER A 15 6.61 0.01 2.08
N LYS A 16 6.97 0.76 1.04
CA LYS A 16 7.06 0.24 -0.33
C LYS A 16 8.04 -0.91 -0.42
N ALA A 17 9.25 -0.73 0.09
CA ALA A 17 10.28 -1.78 0.06
C ALA A 17 9.82 -3.07 0.75
N PHE A 18 9.14 -2.94 1.91
CA PHE A 18 8.61 -4.09 2.65
C PHE A 18 7.44 -4.76 1.94
N TYR A 19 6.41 -4.00 1.57
CA TYR A 19 5.20 -4.56 0.97
C TYR A 19 5.44 -5.05 -0.45
N ASP A 20 6.33 -4.43 -1.23
CA ASP A 20 6.72 -4.97 -2.54
C ASP A 20 7.35 -6.36 -2.41
N ALA A 21 8.27 -6.54 -1.46
CA ALA A 21 8.88 -7.85 -1.21
C ALA A 21 7.84 -8.88 -0.73
N LEU A 22 6.95 -8.49 0.17
CA LEU A 22 5.87 -9.35 0.67
C LEU A 22 4.91 -9.77 -0.43
N PHE A 23 4.39 -8.81 -1.21
CA PHE A 23 3.47 -9.11 -2.30
C PHE A 23 4.16 -9.95 -3.38
N THR A 24 5.42 -9.67 -3.72
CA THR A 24 6.18 -10.50 -4.67
C THR A 24 6.33 -11.93 -4.16
N ALA A 25 6.67 -12.12 -2.87
CA ALA A 25 6.77 -13.44 -2.26
C ALA A 25 5.42 -14.20 -2.21
N CYS A 26 4.31 -13.48 -2.09
CA CYS A 26 2.96 -14.04 -2.14
C CYS A 26 2.39 -14.23 -3.56
N GLY A 27 3.17 -13.97 -4.62
CA GLY A 27 2.73 -14.10 -6.01
C GLY A 27 1.85 -12.93 -6.50
N GLY A 28 1.93 -11.78 -5.85
CA GLY A 28 1.37 -10.50 -6.29
C GLY A 28 2.39 -9.61 -6.98
N ASN A 29 1.90 -8.47 -7.47
CA ASN A 29 2.74 -7.46 -8.11
C ASN A 29 3.18 -6.38 -7.10
N PRO A 30 4.34 -5.73 -7.32
CA PRO A 30 4.74 -4.57 -6.54
C PRO A 30 3.75 -3.42 -6.69
N ALA A 31 3.73 -2.51 -5.71
CA ALA A 31 2.81 -1.38 -5.75
C ALA A 31 3.15 -0.40 -6.87
N PHE A 32 2.10 0.13 -7.48
CA PHE A 32 2.20 1.38 -8.23
C PHE A 32 1.92 2.58 -7.32
N VAL A 33 2.52 3.71 -7.64
CA VAL A 33 2.34 4.96 -6.91
C VAL A 33 1.26 5.77 -7.62
N ASP A 34 0.16 6.05 -6.93
CA ASP A 34 -0.89 6.95 -7.40
C ASP A 34 -0.41 8.41 -7.33
N PRO A 35 -0.93 9.34 -8.17
CA PRO A 35 -0.56 10.77 -8.12
C PRO A 35 -0.69 11.44 -6.74
N LYS A 36 -1.46 10.87 -5.80
CA LYS A 36 -1.50 11.31 -4.40
C LYS A 36 -0.34 10.78 -3.53
N GLY A 37 0.65 10.11 -4.11
CA GLY A 37 1.79 9.53 -3.39
C GLY A 37 1.46 8.27 -2.60
N ARG A 38 0.35 7.59 -2.94
CA ARG A 38 -0.14 6.38 -2.25
C ARG A 38 0.37 5.14 -2.95
N LEU A 39 0.74 4.12 -2.19
CA LEU A 39 1.06 2.81 -2.73
C LEU A 39 -0.24 2.04 -2.94
N VAL A 40 -0.42 1.47 -4.12
CA VAL A 40 -1.58 0.65 -4.43
C VAL A 40 -1.11 -0.72 -4.88
N TYR A 41 -1.47 -1.73 -4.07
CA TYR A 41 -1.28 -3.14 -4.36
C TYR A 41 -2.61 -3.70 -4.84
N VAL A 42 -2.61 -4.36 -5.99
CA VAL A 42 -3.79 -5.04 -6.53
C VAL A 42 -3.47 -6.53 -6.57
N HIS A 43 -4.27 -7.32 -5.86
CA HIS A 43 -4.13 -8.76 -5.87
C HIS A 43 -5.51 -9.40 -5.97
N LYS A 44 -5.77 -10.10 -7.08
CA LYS A 44 -7.09 -10.65 -7.43
C LYS A 44 -8.13 -9.52 -7.44
N ASP A 45 -9.20 -9.66 -6.65
CA ASP A 45 -10.30 -8.68 -6.53
C ASP A 45 -10.15 -7.70 -5.37
N ALA A 46 -9.04 -7.74 -4.64
CA ALA A 46 -8.79 -6.87 -3.49
C ALA A 46 -7.69 -5.85 -3.77
N LYS A 47 -7.86 -4.65 -3.20
CA LYS A 47 -6.86 -3.58 -3.24
C LYS A 47 -6.32 -3.32 -1.84
N PHE A 48 -5.01 -3.21 -1.73
CA PHE A 48 -4.35 -2.81 -0.48
C PHE A 48 -3.63 -1.49 -0.72
N LEU A 49 -4.04 -0.45 0.01
CA LEU A 49 -3.53 0.89 -0.12
C LEU A 49 -2.66 1.23 1.09
N VAL A 50 -1.50 1.82 0.84
CA VAL A 50 -0.68 2.42 1.89
C VAL A 50 -0.57 3.91 1.59
N THR A 51 -0.99 4.73 2.54
CA THR A 51 -1.03 6.18 2.40
C THR A 51 -0.48 6.82 3.65
N ARG A 52 -0.02 8.07 3.55
CA ARG A 52 0.15 8.89 4.75
C ARG A 52 -1.24 9.19 5.33
N PRO A 53 -1.37 9.30 6.66
CA PRO A 53 -2.61 9.74 7.29
C PRO A 53 -3.06 11.08 6.70
N ILE A 54 -4.36 11.21 6.47
CA ILE A 54 -4.95 12.39 5.80
C ILE A 54 -5.08 13.57 6.77
N ASP A 55 -5.25 13.27 8.06
CA ASP A 55 -5.29 14.22 9.17
C ASP A 55 -3.92 14.86 9.47
N GLY A 56 -2.83 14.33 8.88
CA GLY A 56 -1.47 14.81 9.11
C GLY A 56 -0.86 14.35 10.43
N GLU A 57 -1.57 13.50 11.19
CA GLU A 57 -1.02 12.84 12.37
C GLU A 57 -0.08 11.70 11.96
N PRO A 58 0.86 11.31 12.83
CA PRO A 58 1.64 10.10 12.60
C PRO A 58 0.72 8.87 12.61
N ALA A 59 0.99 7.94 11.70
CA ALA A 59 0.34 6.63 11.59
C ALA A 59 0.74 5.66 12.71
#